data_AF-A0A328BXQ8-F1
#
_entry.id   AF-A0A328BXQ8-F1
#
_cell.length_a   1.000
_cell.length_b   1.000
_cell.length_c   1.000
_cell.angle_alpha   90.00
_cell.angle_beta   90.00
_cell.angle_gamma   90.00
#
_symmetry.space_group_name_H-M   'P 1'
#
loop_
_entity.id
_entity.type
_entity.pdbx_description
1 polymer ?
#
loop_
_entity_poly.entity_id
_entity_poly.type
_entity_poly.pdbx_seq_one_letter_code
_entity_poly.pdbx_strand_id
1 'polypeptide(L)'
;MSKSVSEFNELRIQYNNKWLSNERFLFESEKELIEKLHSLEKRQIIDPVIINNEIDKDIESTSISYILEMLDCLPLRPDNGFDFIWKILDSISDAMKEDYQKRNGLEYKEARIKLIYHDINSDSESEKIFKNLISEMSKAITLTSCKFISKRIFEHHKSFRKNNDRQAKTFEGRLVNCISDKRFIELFYSKFFSSIDSNHETNPTSESLRDSARLLQKLIHGEKIKLGGHEFYIKKREEFFSLIICTQYRNERAHGDVSPPFRRSSAKLETFSLPYFLMIYSYYSLILVLWNMNKKLFDLESIESSIKNTIQNFKNIFNSNK
;
A
#
# COMPACT_ATOMS: atom_id res chain seq x y z
N MET A 1 7.71 12.00 -24.42
CA MET A 1 8.87 12.80 -23.93
C MET A 1 8.50 13.35 -22.55
N SER A 2 9.34 13.18 -21.53
CA SER A 2 9.08 13.79 -20.21
C SER A 2 9.25 15.30 -20.28
N LYS A 3 8.24 16.07 -19.86
CA LYS A 3 8.30 17.54 -19.78
C LYS A 3 9.37 17.98 -18.79
N SER A 4 9.99 19.14 -19.03
CA SER A 4 10.94 19.72 -18.09
C SER A 4 10.24 20.10 -16.77
N VAL A 5 11.00 20.26 -15.69
CA VAL A 5 10.44 20.67 -14.38
C VAL A 5 9.75 22.04 -14.48
N SER A 6 10.29 22.96 -15.28
CA SER A 6 9.72 24.29 -15.52
C SER A 6 8.37 24.20 -16.22
N GLU A 7 8.28 23.45 -17.32
CA GLU A 7 7.03 23.24 -18.06
C GLU A 7 5.94 22.60 -17.18
N PHE A 8 6.32 21.69 -16.28
CA PHE A 8 5.36 21.05 -15.40
C PHE A 8 4.84 21.99 -14.31
N ASN A 9 5.65 22.94 -13.84
CA ASN A 9 5.20 23.98 -12.92
C ASN A 9 4.12 24.85 -13.56
N GLU A 10 4.33 25.24 -14.82
CA GLU A 10 3.36 26.01 -15.60
C GLU A 10 2.04 25.25 -15.76
N LEU A 11 2.06 23.94 -16.04
CA LEU A 11 0.85 23.13 -16.10
C LEU A 11 0.05 23.14 -14.79
N ARG A 12 0.72 23.10 -13.63
CA ARG A 12 0.04 23.15 -12.33
C ARG A 12 -0.65 24.51 -12.12
N ILE A 13 0.03 25.59 -12.51
CA ILE A 13 -0.53 26.95 -12.45
C ILE A 13 -1.72 27.07 -13.41
N GLN A 14 -1.58 26.59 -14.65
CA GLN A 14 -2.65 26.58 -15.63
C GLN A 14 -3.86 25.79 -15.14
N TYR A 15 -3.64 24.61 -14.55
CA TYR A 15 -4.71 23.80 -13.97
C TYR A 15 -5.45 24.56 -12.86
N ASN A 16 -4.74 25.24 -11.97
CA ASN A 16 -5.33 26.07 -10.93
C ASN A 16 -6.19 27.21 -11.52
N ASN A 17 -5.63 27.95 -12.48
CA ASN A 17 -6.30 29.11 -13.08
C ASN A 17 -7.54 28.70 -13.90
N LYS A 18 -7.55 27.47 -14.43
CA LYS A 18 -8.68 26.87 -15.14
C LYS A 18 -9.59 26.03 -14.22
N TRP A 19 -9.40 26.07 -12.90
CA TRP A 19 -10.17 25.21 -11.99
C TRP A 19 -11.68 25.45 -12.08
N LEU A 20 -12.17 26.67 -12.25
CA LEU A 20 -13.62 26.93 -12.39
C LEU A 20 -14.11 26.88 -13.84
N SER A 21 -13.23 26.74 -14.82
CA SER A 21 -13.63 26.72 -16.22
C SER A 21 -13.96 25.29 -16.69
N ASN A 22 -14.68 25.20 -17.81
CA ASN A 22 -14.92 23.94 -18.51
C ASN A 22 -13.66 23.42 -19.23
N GLU A 23 -12.49 24.05 -19.03
CA GLU A 23 -11.23 23.72 -19.69
C GLU A 23 -10.26 22.94 -18.77
N ARG A 24 -10.78 22.27 -17.74
CA ARG A 24 -9.97 21.36 -16.93
C ARG A 24 -9.39 20.26 -17.82
N PHE A 25 -8.12 19.94 -17.62
CA PHE A 25 -7.41 18.94 -18.39
C PHE A 25 -6.77 17.90 -17.48
N LEU A 26 -6.57 16.69 -18.00
CA LEU A 26 -5.83 15.62 -17.31
C LEU A 26 -4.32 15.80 -17.53
N PHE A 27 -3.53 15.49 -16.50
CA PHE A 27 -2.09 15.32 -16.64
C PHE A 27 -1.78 14.06 -17.46
N GLU A 28 -0.57 13.99 -18.03
CA GLU A 28 -0.25 12.92 -18.98
C GLU A 28 -0.42 11.51 -18.39
N SER A 29 0.08 11.28 -17.18
CA SER A 29 -0.09 10.00 -16.51
C SER A 29 -1.55 9.67 -16.16
N GLU A 30 -2.40 10.70 -15.97
CA GLU A 30 -3.84 10.52 -15.76
C GLU A 30 -4.53 10.11 -17.07
N LYS A 31 -4.14 10.72 -18.20
CA LYS A 31 -4.63 10.31 -19.53
C LYS A 31 -4.23 8.87 -19.85
N GLU A 32 -2.96 8.51 -19.65
CA GLU A 32 -2.47 7.14 -19.87
C GLU A 32 -3.29 6.11 -19.09
N LEU A 33 -3.66 6.41 -17.83
CA LEU A 33 -4.50 5.54 -17.03
C LEU A 33 -5.91 5.41 -17.60
N ILE A 34 -6.56 6.52 -17.96
CA ILE A 34 -7.91 6.52 -18.53
C ILE A 34 -7.95 5.78 -19.87
N GLU A 35 -6.98 6.04 -20.75
CA GLU A 35 -6.84 5.34 -22.03
C GLU A 35 -6.64 3.84 -21.83
N LYS A 36 -5.79 3.44 -20.87
CA LYS A 36 -5.59 2.03 -20.55
C LYS A 36 -6.87 1.37 -20.03
N LEU A 37 -7.61 2.04 -19.16
CA LEU A 37 -8.91 1.57 -18.67
C LEU A 37 -9.93 1.40 -19.81
N HIS A 38 -10.05 2.41 -20.68
CA HIS A 38 -10.93 2.35 -21.85
C HIS A 38 -10.57 1.23 -22.81
N SER A 39 -9.27 1.00 -23.05
CA SER A 39 -8.79 -0.10 -23.91
C SER A 39 -9.15 -1.50 -23.38
N LEU A 40 -9.48 -1.60 -22.09
CA LEU A 40 -9.91 -2.82 -21.42
C LEU A 40 -11.43 -2.83 -21.15
N GLU A 41 -12.17 -1.86 -21.71
CA GLU A 41 -13.61 -1.65 -21.48
C GLU A 41 -13.96 -1.52 -19.99
N LYS A 42 -13.06 -0.90 -19.21
CA LYS A 42 -13.23 -0.65 -17.78
C LYS A 42 -13.34 0.84 -17.51
N ARG A 43 -14.09 1.18 -16.45
CA ARG A 43 -14.16 2.54 -15.89
C ARG A 43 -13.27 2.73 -14.66
N GLN A 44 -12.93 1.64 -13.99
CA GLN A 44 -12.10 1.62 -12.78
C GLN A 44 -11.28 0.32 -12.71
N ILE A 45 -10.42 0.22 -11.69
CA ILE A 45 -9.70 -1.02 -11.33
C ILE A 45 -10.46 -1.89 -10.31
N ILE A 46 -11.03 -1.25 -9.28
CA ILE A 46 -11.74 -1.92 -8.18
C ILE A 46 -13.18 -2.30 -8.53
N ASP A 47 -13.48 -3.59 -8.59
CA ASP A 47 -14.85 -4.08 -8.63
C ASP A 47 -15.43 -4.05 -7.21
N PRO A 48 -16.33 -3.12 -6.82
CA PRO A 48 -16.74 -2.98 -5.42
C PRO A 48 -17.58 -4.17 -4.95
N VAL A 49 -17.44 -4.54 -3.68
CA VAL A 49 -18.28 -5.56 -3.04
C VAL A 49 -19.71 -5.03 -2.93
N ILE A 50 -20.68 -5.87 -3.28
CA ILE A 50 -22.11 -5.57 -3.12
C ILE A 50 -22.45 -5.51 -1.63
N ILE A 51 -23.03 -4.38 -1.21
CA ILE A 51 -23.46 -4.11 0.17
C ILE A 51 -24.95 -4.40 0.29
N ASN A 52 -25.33 -5.21 1.26
CA ASN A 52 -26.73 -5.49 1.58
C ASN A 52 -27.31 -4.38 2.46
N ASN A 53 -28.64 -4.22 2.43
CA ASN A 53 -29.34 -3.20 3.23
C ASN A 53 -29.56 -3.66 4.70
N GLU A 54 -28.50 -4.10 5.35
CA GLU A 54 -28.48 -4.73 6.68
C GLU A 54 -27.47 -4.00 7.57
N ILE A 55 -27.60 -2.67 7.69
CA ILE A 55 -26.75 -1.85 8.55
C ILE A 55 -27.36 -1.79 9.95
N ASP A 56 -26.59 -2.27 10.94
CA ASP A 56 -27.06 -2.38 12.33
C ASP A 56 -26.35 -1.38 13.26
N LYS A 57 -25.13 -0.93 12.91
CA LYS A 57 -24.30 -0.10 13.80
C LYS A 57 -23.77 1.15 13.10
N ASP A 58 -23.57 2.22 13.88
CA ASP A 58 -23.00 3.48 13.39
C ASP A 58 -21.62 3.32 12.74
N ILE A 59 -20.80 2.38 13.24
CA ILE A 59 -19.48 2.09 12.67
C ILE A 59 -19.58 1.51 11.26
N GLU A 60 -20.62 0.73 10.96
CA GLU A 60 -20.87 0.15 9.64
C GLU A 60 -21.27 1.28 8.67
N SER A 61 -22.23 2.12 9.05
CA SER A 61 -22.66 3.29 8.27
C SER A 61 -21.52 4.28 8.01
N THR A 62 -20.71 4.56 9.04
CA THR A 62 -19.53 5.42 8.92
C THR A 62 -18.51 4.81 7.96
N SER A 63 -18.25 3.51 8.06
CA SER A 63 -17.31 2.83 7.18
C SER A 63 -17.78 2.84 5.73
N ILE A 64 -19.09 2.67 5.48
CA ILE A 64 -19.69 2.78 4.14
C ILE A 64 -19.51 4.20 3.59
N SER A 65 -19.73 5.25 4.40
CA SER A 65 -19.46 6.64 3.99
C SER A 65 -18.01 6.83 3.53
N TYR A 66 -17.03 6.28 4.27
CA TYR A 66 -15.62 6.34 3.86
C TYR A 66 -15.30 5.50 2.61
N ILE A 67 -16.02 4.40 2.39
CA ILE A 67 -15.94 3.62 1.14
C ILE A 67 -16.44 4.47 -0.04
N LEU A 68 -17.53 5.23 0.12
CA LEU A 68 -18.03 6.13 -0.92
C LEU A 68 -17.02 7.25 -1.23
N GLU A 69 -16.43 7.89 -0.22
CA GLU A 69 -15.35 8.88 -0.39
C GLU A 69 -14.14 8.30 -1.13
N MET A 70 -13.80 7.03 -0.86
CA MET A 70 -12.77 6.32 -1.61
C MET A 70 -13.18 6.11 -3.08
N LEU A 71 -14.41 5.68 -3.35
CA LEU A 71 -14.89 5.44 -4.72
C LEU A 71 -14.91 6.74 -5.55
N ASP A 72 -15.32 7.86 -4.95
CA ASP A 72 -15.35 9.18 -5.60
C ASP A 72 -13.96 9.71 -5.97
N CYS A 73 -12.91 9.20 -5.33
CA CYS A 73 -11.53 9.50 -5.69
C CYS A 73 -11.05 8.76 -6.96
N LEU A 74 -11.75 7.70 -7.39
CA LEU A 74 -11.28 6.84 -8.46
C LEU A 74 -11.72 7.32 -9.85
N PRO A 75 -10.92 7.04 -10.90
CA PRO A 75 -9.69 6.24 -10.90
C PRO A 75 -8.41 7.05 -10.62
N LEU A 76 -8.50 8.37 -10.48
CA LEU A 76 -7.34 9.26 -10.58
C LEU A 76 -6.63 9.49 -9.25
N ARG A 77 -7.29 9.27 -8.11
CA ARG A 77 -6.75 9.54 -6.77
C ARG A 77 -6.82 8.31 -5.85
N PRO A 78 -6.30 7.14 -6.26
CA PRO A 78 -6.23 5.97 -5.37
C PRO A 78 -5.39 6.22 -4.11
N ASP A 79 -4.52 7.23 -4.14
CA ASP A 79 -3.74 7.67 -2.99
C ASP A 79 -4.62 8.26 -1.88
N ASN A 80 -5.60 9.08 -2.26
CA ASN A 80 -6.62 9.58 -1.34
C ASN A 80 -7.60 8.47 -0.93
N GLY A 81 -7.98 7.61 -1.87
CA GLY A 81 -8.81 6.43 -1.58
C GLY A 81 -8.18 5.55 -0.48
N PHE A 82 -6.87 5.29 -0.58
CA PHE A 82 -6.13 4.62 0.49
C PHE A 82 -6.22 5.38 1.81
N ASP A 83 -6.00 6.71 1.82
CA ASP A 83 -6.05 7.49 3.06
C ASP A 83 -7.43 7.45 3.74
N PHE A 84 -8.53 7.45 2.98
CA PHE A 84 -9.89 7.34 3.52
C PHE A 84 -10.13 5.99 4.19
N ILE A 85 -9.78 4.89 3.51
CA ILE A 85 -9.95 3.55 4.06
C ILE A 85 -8.99 3.30 5.23
N TRP A 86 -7.76 3.79 5.16
CA TRP A 86 -6.79 3.60 6.22
C TRP A 86 -7.19 4.32 7.51
N LYS A 87 -7.82 5.50 7.42
CA LYS A 87 -8.35 6.22 8.60
C LYS A 87 -9.38 5.40 9.36
N ILE A 88 -10.31 4.74 8.67
CA ILE A 88 -11.34 3.92 9.34
C ILE A 88 -10.74 2.65 9.93
N LEU A 89 -9.77 2.01 9.26
CA LEU A 89 -9.02 0.90 9.83
C LEU A 89 -8.24 1.31 11.09
N ASP A 90 -7.59 2.47 11.07
CA ASP A 90 -6.91 3.02 12.26
C ASP A 90 -7.92 3.21 13.40
N SER A 91 -9.07 3.84 13.14
CA SER A 91 -10.14 4.06 14.13
C SER A 91 -10.69 2.76 14.72
N ILE A 92 -10.96 1.76 13.88
CA ILE A 92 -11.42 0.44 14.33
C ILE A 92 -10.34 -0.24 15.19
N SER A 93 -9.08 -0.18 14.75
CA SER A 93 -7.97 -0.77 15.50
C SER A 93 -7.72 -0.09 16.85
N ASP A 94 -8.00 1.21 16.96
CA ASP A 94 -7.94 1.95 18.21
C ASP A 94 -9.07 1.50 19.15
N ALA A 95 -10.31 1.37 18.66
CA ALA A 95 -11.42 0.85 19.45
C ALA A 95 -11.17 -0.59 19.94
N MET A 96 -10.67 -1.47 19.06
CA MET A 96 -10.28 -2.84 19.42
C MET A 96 -9.20 -2.87 20.52
N LYS A 97 -8.24 -1.95 20.46
CA LYS A 97 -7.18 -1.84 21.47
C LYS A 97 -7.74 -1.41 22.82
N GLU A 98 -8.62 -0.41 22.85
CA GLU A 98 -9.27 0.02 24.09
C GLU A 98 -10.03 -1.13 24.73
N ASP A 99 -10.77 -1.91 23.94
CA ASP A 99 -11.51 -3.06 24.44
C ASP A 99 -10.61 -4.21 24.90
N TYR A 100 -9.46 -4.40 24.26
CA TYR A 100 -8.44 -5.33 24.75
C TYR A 100 -7.88 -4.86 26.10
N GLN A 101 -7.57 -3.57 26.23
CA GLN A 101 -6.99 -3.01 27.45
C GLN A 101 -7.97 -3.04 28.63
N LYS A 102 -9.27 -2.82 28.37
CA LYS A 102 -10.33 -2.99 29.38
C LYS A 102 -10.40 -4.43 29.90
N ARG A 103 -10.15 -5.43 29.04
CA ARG A 103 -10.23 -6.86 29.39
C ARG A 103 -8.95 -7.42 30.02
N ASN A 104 -7.79 -6.96 29.56
CA ASN A 104 -6.48 -7.57 29.89
C ASN A 104 -5.51 -6.61 30.60
N GLY A 105 -5.96 -5.41 30.97
CA GLY A 105 -5.11 -4.36 31.54
C GLY A 105 -4.32 -3.56 30.49
N LEU A 106 -3.52 -2.60 30.95
CA LEU A 106 -2.87 -1.60 30.07
C LEU A 106 -1.74 -2.15 29.17
N GLU A 107 -1.30 -3.40 29.37
CA GLU A 107 -0.12 -3.97 28.70
C GLU A 107 -0.34 -4.47 27.26
N TYR A 108 -0.93 -3.64 26.39
CA TYR A 108 -0.89 -3.92 24.94
C TYR A 108 0.36 -3.32 24.30
N LYS A 109 1.36 -4.16 24.01
CA LYS A 109 2.69 -3.74 23.49
C LYS A 109 2.81 -3.89 21.96
N GLU A 110 1.81 -4.47 21.31
CA GLU A 110 1.83 -4.71 19.86
C GLU A 110 1.34 -3.51 19.05
N ALA A 111 1.60 -3.50 17.74
CA ALA A 111 1.04 -2.49 16.85
C ALA A 111 -0.48 -2.70 16.74
N ARG A 112 -1.28 -1.65 16.97
CA ARG A 112 -2.76 -1.72 16.94
C ARG A 112 -3.32 -2.34 15.66
N ILE A 113 -2.70 -2.07 14.52
CA ILE A 113 -3.16 -2.59 13.22
C ILE A 113 -3.10 -4.11 13.15
N LYS A 114 -2.33 -4.79 14.02
CA LYS A 114 -2.36 -6.26 14.11
C LYS A 114 -3.69 -6.80 14.62
N LEU A 115 -4.44 -6.00 15.39
CA LEU A 115 -5.79 -6.38 15.84
C LEU A 115 -6.74 -6.58 14.66
N ILE A 116 -6.53 -5.88 13.54
CA ILE A 116 -7.27 -6.11 12.30
C ILE A 116 -7.07 -7.55 11.81
N TYR A 117 -5.84 -8.05 11.79
CA TYR A 117 -5.59 -9.44 11.36
C TYR A 117 -6.05 -10.46 12.39
N HIS A 118 -5.95 -10.14 13.68
CA HIS A 118 -6.50 -11.02 14.72
C HIS A 118 -8.02 -11.14 14.59
N ASP A 119 -8.72 -10.05 14.30
CA ASP A 119 -10.16 -10.06 14.04
C ASP A 119 -10.47 -10.87 12.76
N ILE A 120 -9.82 -10.57 11.64
CA ILE A 120 -10.01 -11.29 10.37
C ILE A 120 -9.72 -12.79 10.53
N ASN A 121 -8.71 -13.18 11.30
CA ASN A 121 -8.34 -14.57 11.51
C ASN A 121 -9.16 -15.27 12.61
N SER A 122 -10.07 -14.56 13.30
CA SER A 122 -10.93 -15.15 14.32
C SER A 122 -12.09 -15.98 13.74
N ASP A 123 -12.37 -15.79 12.45
CA ASP A 123 -13.36 -16.55 11.68
C ASP A 123 -12.67 -17.24 10.49
N SER A 124 -13.02 -18.52 10.26
CA SER A 124 -12.33 -19.37 9.29
C SER A 124 -12.56 -18.96 7.84
N GLU A 125 -13.74 -18.44 7.49
CA GLU A 125 -14.03 -18.00 6.13
C GLU A 125 -13.32 -16.69 5.82
N SER A 126 -13.36 -15.72 6.75
CA SER A 126 -12.60 -14.48 6.58
C SER A 126 -11.09 -14.74 6.55
N GLU A 127 -10.58 -15.65 7.38
CA GLU A 127 -9.16 -16.05 7.37
C GLU A 127 -8.77 -16.61 5.98
N LYS A 128 -9.59 -17.52 5.44
CA LYS A 128 -9.35 -18.15 4.14
C LYS A 128 -9.35 -17.12 3.01
N ILE A 129 -10.34 -16.22 2.98
CA ILE A 129 -10.43 -15.15 1.98
C ILE A 129 -9.24 -14.20 2.11
N PHE A 130 -8.84 -13.85 3.33
CA PHE A 130 -7.71 -12.98 3.58
C PHE A 130 -6.38 -13.61 3.13
N LYS A 131 -6.15 -14.89 3.44
CA LYS A 131 -4.97 -15.62 2.93
C LYS A 131 -4.93 -15.64 1.41
N ASN A 132 -6.07 -15.82 0.75
CA ASN A 132 -6.17 -15.75 -0.71
C ASN A 132 -5.85 -14.35 -1.24
N LEU A 133 -6.41 -13.30 -0.63
CA LEU A 133 -6.09 -11.90 -0.94
C LEU A 133 -4.58 -11.63 -0.84
N ILE A 134 -3.95 -12.01 0.28
CA ILE A 134 -2.50 -11.82 0.49
C ILE A 134 -1.71 -12.56 -0.58
N SER A 135 -2.08 -13.81 -0.89
CA SER A 135 -1.43 -14.61 -1.93
C SER A 135 -1.51 -13.96 -3.31
N GLU A 136 -2.71 -13.54 -3.72
CA GLU A 136 -2.92 -12.93 -5.03
C GLU A 136 -2.30 -11.54 -5.16
N MET A 137 -2.36 -10.73 -4.11
CA MET A 137 -1.67 -9.45 -4.04
C MET A 137 -0.15 -9.64 -4.10
N SER A 138 0.40 -10.66 -3.42
CA SER A 138 1.82 -10.98 -3.50
C SER A 138 2.27 -11.22 -4.93
N LYS A 139 1.49 -11.96 -5.72
CA LYS A 139 1.76 -12.23 -7.14
C LYS A 139 1.58 -10.98 -8.02
N ALA A 140 0.72 -10.06 -7.60
CA ALA A 140 0.40 -8.84 -8.35
C ALA A 140 1.39 -7.68 -8.08
N ILE A 141 2.24 -7.77 -7.04
CA ILE A 141 3.06 -6.64 -6.61
C ILE A 141 3.98 -6.13 -7.73
N THR A 142 3.97 -4.82 -7.95
CA THR A 142 4.75 -4.19 -9.02
C THR A 142 6.18 -3.87 -8.58
N LEU A 143 7.08 -3.71 -9.56
CA LEU A 143 8.45 -3.27 -9.28
C LEU A 143 8.46 -1.87 -8.65
N THR A 144 7.51 -0.99 -9.00
CA THR A 144 7.35 0.33 -8.38
C THR A 144 7.09 0.23 -6.88
N SER A 145 6.21 -0.68 -6.47
CA SER A 145 5.93 -0.94 -5.05
C SER A 145 7.18 -1.47 -4.33
N CYS A 146 7.96 -2.33 -4.99
CA CYS A 146 9.21 -2.84 -4.42
C CYS A 146 10.32 -1.77 -4.36
N LYS A 147 10.38 -0.85 -5.32
CA LYS A 147 11.30 0.31 -5.29
C LYS A 147 11.00 1.23 -4.11
N PHE A 148 9.72 1.44 -3.81
CA PHE A 148 9.29 2.19 -2.64
C PHE A 148 9.85 1.56 -1.35
N ILE A 149 9.62 0.26 -1.14
CA ILE A 149 10.12 -0.45 0.04
C ILE A 149 11.65 -0.40 0.10
N SER A 150 12.32 -0.62 -1.03
CA SER A 150 13.78 -0.58 -1.07
C SER A 150 14.34 0.79 -0.70
N LYS A 151 13.69 1.87 -1.14
CA LYS A 151 14.05 3.23 -0.77
C LYS A 151 13.85 3.46 0.72
N ARG A 152 12.76 2.94 1.32
CA ARG A 152 12.53 3.00 2.77
C ARG A 152 13.61 2.27 3.56
N ILE A 153 14.04 1.09 3.12
CA ILE A 153 15.14 0.35 3.74
C ILE A 153 16.43 1.19 3.71
N PHE A 154 16.76 1.80 2.57
CA PHE A 154 17.93 2.67 2.44
C PHE A 154 17.87 3.87 3.41
N GLU A 155 16.76 4.62 3.41
CA GLU A 155 16.61 5.83 4.22
C GLU A 155 16.64 5.53 5.73
N HIS A 156 15.89 4.52 6.18
CA HIS A 156 15.84 4.16 7.61
C HIS A 156 17.16 3.60 8.11
N HIS A 157 17.85 2.77 7.32
CA HIS A 157 19.17 2.24 7.72
C HIS A 157 20.19 3.36 7.88
N LYS A 158 20.17 4.35 6.98
CA LYS A 158 21.03 5.54 7.05
C LYS A 158 20.71 6.41 8.27
N SER A 159 19.43 6.66 8.55
CA SER A 159 18.99 7.46 9.71
C SER A 159 19.32 6.78 11.05
N PHE A 160 19.15 5.46 11.12
CA PHE A 160 19.50 4.68 12.31
C PHE A 160 20.98 4.78 12.66
N ARG A 161 21.87 4.59 11.67
CA ARG A 161 23.33 4.69 11.86
C ARG A 161 23.81 6.07 12.28
N LYS A 162 23.14 7.14 11.84
CA LYS A 162 23.56 8.52 12.13
C LYS A 162 23.04 9.05 13.45
N ASN A 163 21.75 8.88 13.75
CA ASN A 163 21.07 9.65 14.80
C ASN A 163 20.17 8.83 15.73
N ASN A 164 20.20 7.49 15.68
CA ASN A 164 19.42 6.63 16.58
C ASN A 164 17.89 6.88 16.54
N ASP A 165 17.38 7.28 15.36
CA ASP A 165 15.99 7.71 15.14
C ASP A 165 14.97 6.63 15.52
N ARG A 166 13.95 7.02 16.31
CA ARG A 166 12.88 6.15 16.78
C ARG A 166 12.04 5.60 15.64
N GLN A 167 11.79 6.38 14.59
CA GLN A 167 11.01 5.91 13.44
C GLN A 167 11.78 4.84 12.67
N ALA A 168 13.07 5.08 12.42
CA ALA A 168 13.98 4.11 11.83
C ALA A 168 14.06 2.80 12.62
N LYS A 169 14.22 2.86 13.96
CA LYS A 169 14.17 1.67 14.83
C LYS A 169 12.87 0.90 14.73
N THR A 170 11.75 1.62 14.69
CA THR A 170 10.43 1.01 14.63
C THR A 170 10.24 0.28 13.28
N PHE A 171 10.67 0.90 12.19
CA PHE A 171 10.65 0.28 10.86
C PHE A 171 11.54 -0.96 10.81
N GLU A 172 12.79 -0.84 11.25
CA GLU A 172 13.76 -1.95 11.28
C GLU A 172 13.26 -3.13 12.11
N GLY A 173 12.80 -2.86 13.35
CA GLY A 173 12.26 -3.88 14.22
C GLY A 173 11.05 -4.61 13.62
N ARG A 174 10.14 -3.88 12.96
CA ARG A 174 9.00 -4.48 12.25
C ARG A 174 9.47 -5.33 11.07
N LEU A 175 10.43 -4.85 10.27
CA LEU A 175 10.90 -5.55 9.08
C LEU A 175 11.61 -6.86 9.47
N VAL A 176 12.49 -6.82 10.46
CA VAL A 176 13.16 -8.01 11.00
C VAL A 176 12.15 -9.04 11.53
N ASN A 177 11.06 -8.59 12.15
CA ASN A 177 10.00 -9.47 12.63
C ASN A 177 9.18 -10.11 11.50
N CYS A 178 9.18 -9.54 10.29
CA CYS A 178 8.50 -10.10 9.12
C CYS A 178 9.38 -11.08 8.32
N ILE A 179 10.71 -10.96 8.41
CA ILE A 179 11.67 -11.78 7.67
C ILE A 179 12.19 -12.95 8.54
N SER A 180 12.57 -14.05 7.91
CA SER A 180 13.08 -15.26 8.58
C SER A 180 14.33 -15.01 9.43
N ASP A 181 15.17 -14.05 9.07
CA ASP A 181 16.46 -13.78 9.71
C ASP A 181 16.73 -12.26 9.82
N LYS A 182 17.13 -11.81 11.01
CA LYS A 182 17.39 -10.40 11.34
C LYS A 182 18.54 -9.78 10.56
N ARG A 183 19.48 -10.58 10.05
CA ARG A 183 20.63 -10.12 9.25
C ARG A 183 20.23 -9.59 7.87
N PHE A 184 18.96 -9.77 7.48
CA PHE A 184 18.47 -9.39 6.17
C PHE A 184 18.80 -7.94 5.81
N ILE A 185 18.49 -7.00 6.70
CA ILE A 185 18.61 -5.56 6.41
C ILE A 185 20.08 -5.18 6.17
N GLU A 186 20.98 -5.63 7.05
CA GLU A 186 22.42 -5.35 6.92
C GLU A 186 23.00 -5.94 5.63
N LEU A 187 22.67 -7.19 5.31
CA LEU A 187 23.16 -7.86 4.10
C LEU A 187 22.55 -7.26 2.82
N PHE A 188 21.27 -6.89 2.87
CA PHE A 188 20.59 -6.20 1.78
C PHE A 188 21.22 -4.83 1.53
N TYR A 189 21.41 -4.03 2.57
CA TYR A 189 22.04 -2.71 2.47
C TYR A 189 23.48 -2.84 1.97
N SER A 190 24.26 -3.77 2.53
CA SER A 190 25.64 -4.01 2.12
C SER A 190 25.76 -4.36 0.64
N LYS A 191 24.82 -5.16 0.11
CA LYS A 191 24.83 -5.57 -1.29
C LYS A 191 24.49 -4.44 -2.26
N PHE A 192 23.52 -3.59 -1.93
CA PHE A 192 22.95 -2.65 -2.89
C PHE A 192 23.33 -1.19 -2.67
N PHE A 193 23.71 -0.80 -1.44
CA PHE A 193 23.81 0.62 -1.06
C PHE A 193 25.11 1.01 -0.34
N SER A 194 25.98 0.05 0.01
CA SER A 194 27.23 0.34 0.72
C SER A 194 28.15 1.34 0.01
N SER A 195 28.28 1.21 -1.32
CA SER A 195 29.08 2.12 -2.16
C SER A 195 28.50 3.54 -2.27
N ILE A 196 27.20 3.69 -2.06
CA ILE A 196 26.50 4.98 -2.15
C ILE A 196 26.75 5.80 -0.87
N ASP A 197 26.75 5.13 0.27
CA ASP A 197 27.03 5.76 1.57
C ASP A 197 28.49 6.23 1.67
N SER A 198 29.44 5.44 1.12
CA SER A 198 30.85 5.85 1.04
C SER A 198 31.10 7.07 0.17
N ASN A 199 30.24 7.30 -0.83
CA ASN A 199 30.30 8.46 -1.73
C ASN A 199 29.54 9.68 -1.17
N HIS A 200 29.03 9.61 0.06
CA HIS A 200 28.20 10.65 0.68
C HIS A 200 26.93 11.03 -0.10
N GLU A 201 26.45 10.17 -1.00
CA GLU A 201 25.24 10.43 -1.77
C GLU A 201 23.99 10.42 -0.86
N THR A 202 23.06 11.33 -1.13
CA THR A 202 21.83 11.47 -0.34
C THR A 202 20.73 10.51 -0.76
N ASN A 203 20.77 10.00 -1.99
CA ASN A 203 19.76 9.15 -2.59
C ASN A 203 20.37 7.93 -3.27
N PRO A 204 19.65 6.80 -3.33
CA PRO A 204 20.13 5.63 -4.05
C PRO A 204 20.04 5.83 -5.57
N THR A 205 20.99 5.27 -6.32
CA THR A 205 21.00 5.32 -7.79
C THR A 205 19.80 4.56 -8.39
N SER A 206 19.41 4.93 -9.61
CA SER A 206 18.31 4.24 -10.33
C SER A 206 18.57 2.75 -10.53
N GLU A 207 19.82 2.35 -10.74
CA GLU A 207 20.24 0.96 -10.92
C GLU A 207 20.16 0.18 -9.61
N SER A 208 20.77 0.70 -8.53
CA SER A 208 20.71 0.06 -7.21
C SER A 208 19.27 -0.12 -6.74
N LEU A 209 18.40 0.89 -6.92
CA LEU A 209 16.96 0.79 -6.63
C LEU A 209 16.26 -0.28 -7.46
N ARG A 210 16.61 -0.43 -8.74
CA ARG A 210 15.96 -1.41 -9.61
C ARG A 210 16.32 -2.84 -9.18
N ASP A 211 17.59 -3.10 -8.88
CA ASP A 211 18.05 -4.45 -8.58
C ASP A 211 17.69 -4.90 -7.17
N SER A 212 17.77 -3.99 -6.21
CA SER A 212 17.25 -4.21 -4.86
C SER A 212 15.73 -4.48 -4.88
N ALA A 213 14.96 -3.71 -5.64
CA ALA A 213 13.52 -3.91 -5.81
C ALA A 213 13.18 -5.25 -6.50
N ARG A 214 13.97 -5.71 -7.47
CA ARG A 214 13.78 -7.04 -8.10
C ARG A 214 13.96 -8.17 -7.09
N LEU A 215 14.96 -8.07 -6.23
CA LEU A 215 15.18 -9.06 -5.18
C LEU A 215 14.05 -9.05 -4.14
N LEU A 216 13.55 -7.87 -3.75
CA LEU A 216 12.36 -7.76 -2.91
C LEU A 216 11.11 -8.33 -3.58
N GLN A 217 10.94 -8.11 -4.89
CA GLN A 217 9.79 -8.65 -5.63
C GLN A 217 9.78 -10.19 -5.57
N LYS A 218 10.93 -10.84 -5.81
CA LYS A 218 11.07 -12.31 -5.66
C LYS A 218 10.71 -12.77 -4.25
N LEU A 219 11.26 -12.08 -3.25
CA LEU A 219 10.98 -12.37 -1.84
C LEU A 219 9.48 -12.26 -1.51
N ILE A 220 8.79 -11.24 -2.03
CA ILE A 220 7.36 -11.01 -1.82
C ILE A 220 6.49 -12.02 -2.59
N HIS A 221 6.92 -12.45 -3.78
CA HIS A 221 6.30 -13.56 -4.50
C HIS A 221 6.35 -14.89 -3.72
N GLY A 222 7.17 -14.97 -2.68
CA GLY A 222 7.35 -16.15 -1.83
C GLY A 222 8.59 -16.97 -2.18
N GLU A 223 9.45 -16.47 -3.07
CA GLU A 223 10.73 -17.11 -3.35
C GLU A 223 11.68 -16.97 -2.16
N LYS A 224 12.44 -18.04 -1.90
CA LYS A 224 13.59 -18.00 -0.99
C LYS A 224 14.75 -17.32 -1.71
N ILE A 225 15.32 -16.30 -1.11
CA ILE A 225 16.45 -15.56 -1.69
C ILE A 225 17.74 -15.87 -0.92
N LYS A 226 18.88 -15.90 -1.62
CA LYS A 226 20.20 -16.06 -0.99
C LYS A 226 20.97 -14.75 -0.99
N LEU A 227 21.45 -14.32 0.18
CA LEU A 227 22.29 -13.14 0.37
C LEU A 227 23.37 -13.43 1.41
N GLY A 228 24.64 -13.20 1.06
CA GLY A 228 25.77 -13.40 1.99
C GLY A 228 25.84 -14.80 2.61
N GLY A 229 25.46 -15.85 1.86
CA GLY A 229 25.43 -17.23 2.38
C GLY A 229 24.18 -17.59 3.21
N HIS A 230 23.27 -16.63 3.45
CA HIS A 230 22.03 -16.83 4.19
C HIS A 230 20.82 -16.93 3.26
N GLU A 231 19.82 -17.71 3.66
CA GLU A 231 18.54 -17.84 2.96
C GLU A 231 17.45 -17.04 3.68
N PHE A 232 16.69 -16.23 2.94
CA PHE A 232 15.63 -15.39 3.47
C PHE A 232 14.29 -15.67 2.82
N TYR A 233 13.23 -15.62 3.63
CA TYR A 233 11.82 -15.63 3.20
C TYR A 233 10.97 -14.75 4.13
N ILE A 234 9.81 -14.30 3.66
CA ILE A 234 8.83 -13.58 4.49
C ILE A 234 8.02 -14.59 5.29
N LYS A 235 8.15 -14.55 6.62
CA LYS A 235 7.42 -15.44 7.54
C LYS A 235 6.07 -14.91 7.99
N LYS A 236 5.85 -13.59 7.93
CA LYS A 236 4.60 -12.92 8.31
C LYS A 236 4.22 -11.91 7.23
N ARG A 237 3.40 -12.32 6.26
CA ARG A 237 3.23 -11.57 5.01
C ARG A 237 2.19 -10.45 5.16
N GLU A 238 1.13 -10.74 5.90
CA GLU A 238 0.13 -9.78 6.35
C GLU A 238 0.73 -8.65 7.18
N GLU A 239 1.64 -8.98 8.12
CA GLU A 239 2.40 -7.97 8.87
C GLU A 239 3.34 -7.18 7.94
N PHE A 240 3.98 -7.84 6.96
CA PHE A 240 4.82 -7.14 5.98
C PHE A 240 4.01 -6.09 5.19
N PHE A 241 2.83 -6.43 4.69
CA PHE A 241 2.04 -5.51 3.86
C PHE A 241 1.59 -4.30 4.66
N SER A 242 1.11 -4.52 5.87
CA SER A 242 0.57 -3.47 6.72
C SER A 242 1.63 -2.64 7.45
N LEU A 243 2.53 -3.31 8.17
CA LEU A 243 3.52 -2.67 9.04
C LEU A 243 4.72 -2.13 8.29
N ILE A 244 5.00 -2.61 7.07
CA ILE A 244 6.14 -2.17 6.26
C ILE A 244 5.70 -1.33 5.08
N ILE A 245 4.63 -1.69 4.37
CA ILE A 245 4.24 -0.95 3.17
C ILE A 245 3.20 0.14 3.50
N CYS A 246 2.03 -0.24 4.04
CA CYS A 246 0.93 0.69 4.29
C CYS A 246 1.32 1.79 5.29
N THR A 247 1.87 1.43 6.45
CA THR A 247 2.22 2.45 7.47
C THR A 247 3.32 3.41 7.00
N GLN A 248 4.29 2.94 6.21
CA GLN A 248 5.33 3.83 5.67
C GLN A 248 4.73 4.80 4.65
N TYR A 249 3.89 4.30 3.75
CA TYR A 249 3.21 5.13 2.77
C TYR A 249 2.29 6.16 3.44
N ARG A 250 1.56 5.75 4.48
CA ARG A 250 0.71 6.63 5.28
C ARG A 250 1.51 7.73 5.99
N ASN A 251 2.62 7.36 6.63
CA ASN A 251 3.48 8.30 7.35
C ASN A 251 4.06 9.36 6.40
N GLU A 252 4.59 8.94 5.25
CA GLU A 252 5.11 9.83 4.22
C GLU A 252 4.09 10.88 3.78
N ARG A 253 2.83 10.45 3.58
CA ARG A 253 1.75 11.35 3.16
C ARG A 253 1.26 12.26 4.29
N ALA A 254 1.33 11.80 5.54
CA ALA A 254 0.94 12.61 6.70
C ALA A 254 1.90 13.78 6.94
N HIS A 255 3.19 13.60 6.66
CA HIS A 255 4.22 14.59 6.96
C HIS A 255 4.34 15.71 5.91
N GLY A 256 3.52 15.73 4.86
CA GLY A 256 3.48 16.83 3.87
C GLY A 256 4.72 16.96 2.98
N ASP A 257 5.82 16.30 3.33
CA ASP A 257 7.10 16.29 2.61
C ASP A 257 7.03 15.54 1.27
N VAL A 258 5.96 14.77 1.05
CA VAL A 258 5.72 14.08 -0.22
C VAL A 258 4.72 14.86 -1.06
N SER A 259 5.23 15.55 -2.09
CA SER A 259 4.36 16.18 -3.10
C SER A 259 3.39 15.16 -3.74
N PRO A 260 2.22 15.58 -4.23
CA PRO A 260 1.26 14.68 -4.84
C PRO A 260 1.89 13.81 -5.95
N PRO A 261 1.72 12.48 -5.94
CA PRO A 261 2.49 11.59 -6.82
C PRO A 261 2.12 11.73 -8.30
N PHE A 262 0.87 12.06 -8.62
CA PHE A 262 0.34 12.09 -9.99
C PHE A 262 0.46 13.45 -10.68
N ARG A 263 0.81 14.50 -9.92
CA ARG A 263 0.99 15.86 -10.43
C ARG A 263 2.47 16.25 -10.40
N ARG A 264 3.32 15.43 -11.01
CA ARG A 264 4.76 15.68 -11.18
C ARG A 264 5.21 15.32 -12.60
N SER A 265 6.27 15.96 -13.08
CA SER A 265 6.85 15.68 -14.41
C SER A 265 7.35 14.25 -14.59
N SER A 266 7.67 13.57 -13.49
CA SER A 266 8.14 12.18 -13.48
C SER A 266 7.02 11.14 -13.33
N ALA A 267 5.77 11.56 -13.17
CA ALA A 267 4.64 10.64 -13.05
C ALA A 267 4.41 9.89 -14.37
N LYS A 268 4.13 8.59 -14.26
CA LYS A 268 3.80 7.67 -15.36
C LYS A 268 2.64 6.77 -14.95
N LEU A 269 2.08 5.99 -15.86
CA LEU A 269 1.09 4.97 -15.53
C LEU A 269 1.52 4.11 -14.31
N GLU A 270 2.77 3.65 -14.24
CA GLU A 270 3.22 2.79 -13.13
C GLU A 270 3.24 3.49 -11.78
N THR A 271 3.22 4.83 -11.73
CA THR A 271 3.13 5.63 -10.50
C THR A 271 1.83 5.34 -9.75
N PHE A 272 0.76 4.95 -10.45
CA PHE A 272 -0.53 4.58 -9.86
C PHE A 272 -0.52 3.21 -9.18
N SER A 273 0.43 2.34 -9.53
CA SER A 273 0.40 0.94 -9.09
C SER A 273 0.51 0.77 -7.57
N LEU A 274 1.41 1.49 -6.89
CA LEU A 274 1.56 1.39 -5.44
C LEU A 274 0.32 1.95 -4.70
N PRO A 275 -0.17 3.17 -5.00
CA PRO A 275 -1.40 3.67 -4.39
C PRO A 275 -2.61 2.75 -4.57
N TYR A 276 -2.82 2.20 -5.77
CA TYR A 276 -3.89 1.22 -6.00
C TYR A 276 -3.67 -0.06 -5.20
N PHE A 277 -2.45 -0.59 -5.18
CA PHE A 277 -2.13 -1.79 -4.41
C PHE A 277 -2.48 -1.62 -2.92
N LEU A 278 -2.11 -0.48 -2.35
CA LEU A 278 -2.38 -0.18 -0.95
C LEU A 278 -3.87 0.06 -0.67
N MET A 279 -4.55 0.77 -1.57
CA MET A 279 -5.99 0.98 -1.47
C MET A 279 -6.75 -0.35 -1.53
N ILE A 280 -6.43 -1.22 -2.49
CA ILE A 280 -7.04 -2.55 -2.65
C ILE A 280 -6.85 -3.38 -1.37
N TYR A 281 -5.61 -3.45 -0.88
CA TYR A 281 -5.30 -4.17 0.37
C TYR A 281 -6.12 -3.66 1.55
N SER A 282 -6.20 -2.33 1.71
CA SER A 282 -6.89 -1.70 2.83
C SER A 282 -8.40 -1.87 2.71
N TYR A 283 -8.95 -1.72 1.49
CA TYR A 283 -10.38 -1.88 1.22
C TYR A 283 -10.84 -3.28 1.62
N TYR A 284 -10.18 -4.33 1.12
CA TYR A 284 -10.59 -5.69 1.45
C TYR A 284 -10.31 -6.07 2.91
N SER A 285 -9.28 -5.50 3.54
CA SER A 285 -9.09 -5.65 4.99
C SER A 285 -10.27 -5.04 5.76
N LEU A 286 -10.76 -3.87 5.36
CA LEU A 286 -11.93 -3.24 5.97
C LEU A 286 -13.21 -4.06 5.72
N ILE A 287 -13.44 -4.52 4.49
CA ILE A 287 -14.60 -5.35 4.16
C ILE A 287 -14.65 -6.60 5.03
N LEU A 288 -13.52 -7.30 5.22
CA LEU A 288 -13.48 -8.52 6.03
C LEU A 288 -13.73 -8.25 7.52
N VAL A 289 -13.21 -7.15 8.06
CA VAL A 289 -13.50 -6.72 9.44
C VAL A 289 -14.98 -6.40 9.60
N LEU A 290 -15.56 -5.63 8.68
CA LEU A 290 -16.98 -5.30 8.71
C LEU A 290 -17.87 -6.54 8.56
N TRP A 291 -17.47 -7.49 7.71
CA TRP A 291 -18.15 -8.77 7.59
C TRP A 291 -18.09 -9.59 8.88
N ASN A 292 -16.95 -9.55 9.60
CA ASN A 292 -16.84 -10.18 10.92
C ASN A 292 -17.73 -9.51 11.97
N MET A 293 -17.89 -8.19 11.91
CA MET A 293 -18.80 -7.45 12.78
C MET A 293 -20.28 -7.75 12.49
N ASN A 294 -20.63 -7.91 11.22
CA ASN A 294 -21.98 -8.18 10.74
C ASN A 294 -21.96 -9.03 9.46
N LYS A 295 -22.22 -10.32 9.62
CA LYS A 295 -22.17 -11.33 8.55
C LYS A 295 -23.23 -11.12 7.46
N LYS A 296 -24.24 -10.29 7.70
CA LYS A 296 -25.30 -9.99 6.73
C LYS A 296 -24.96 -8.82 5.82
N LEU A 297 -23.97 -8.01 6.18
CA LEU A 297 -23.64 -6.77 5.48
C LEU A 297 -23.13 -7.03 4.05
N PHE A 298 -22.44 -8.15 3.83
CA PHE A 298 -21.95 -8.58 2.53
C PHE A 298 -22.15 -10.07 2.35
N ASP A 299 -22.38 -10.47 1.11
CA ASP A 299 -22.30 -11.88 0.71
C ASP A 299 -20.83 -12.30 0.45
N LEU A 300 -20.48 -13.52 0.86
CA LEU A 300 -19.13 -14.06 0.69
C LEU A 300 -18.76 -14.21 -0.79
N GLU A 301 -19.69 -14.66 -1.63
CA GLU A 301 -19.46 -14.82 -3.07
C GLU A 301 -19.18 -13.46 -3.74
N SER A 302 -19.89 -12.43 -3.32
CA SER A 302 -19.64 -11.03 -3.71
C SER A 302 -18.24 -10.57 -3.31
N ILE A 303 -17.77 -10.87 -2.09
CA ILE A 303 -16.41 -10.54 -1.65
C ILE A 303 -15.36 -11.25 -2.52
N GLU A 304 -15.49 -12.56 -2.70
CA GLU A 304 -14.51 -13.37 -3.44
C GLU A 304 -14.43 -12.98 -4.92
N SER A 305 -15.59 -12.79 -5.57
CA SER A 305 -15.66 -12.36 -6.97
C SER A 305 -15.10 -10.96 -7.16
N SER A 306 -15.42 -10.02 -6.27
CA SER A 306 -14.86 -8.68 -6.22
C SER A 306 -13.32 -8.73 -6.13
N ILE A 307 -12.75 -9.47 -5.18
CA ILE A 307 -11.29 -9.62 -5.02
C ILE A 307 -10.66 -10.12 -6.32
N LYS A 308 -11.22 -11.20 -6.88
CA LYS A 308 -10.71 -11.83 -8.11
C LYS A 308 -10.70 -10.84 -9.28
N ASN A 309 -11.82 -10.15 -9.50
CA ASN A 309 -11.98 -9.20 -10.60
C ASN A 309 -11.06 -7.99 -10.42
N THR A 310 -11.00 -7.41 -9.21
CA THR A 310 -10.13 -6.28 -8.90
C THR A 310 -8.66 -6.60 -9.11
N ILE A 311 -8.19 -7.74 -8.61
CA ILE A 311 -6.78 -8.13 -8.79
C ILE A 311 -6.48 -8.42 -10.26
N GLN A 312 -7.41 -9.04 -11.00
CA GLN A 312 -7.23 -9.26 -12.43
C GLN A 312 -7.14 -7.94 -13.19
N ASN A 313 -8.03 -6.98 -12.90
CA ASN A 313 -7.99 -5.63 -13.49
C ASN A 313 -6.66 -4.93 -13.16
N PHE A 314 -6.21 -5.00 -11.91
CA PHE A 314 -4.94 -4.45 -11.48
C PHE A 314 -3.76 -5.04 -12.28
N LYS A 315 -3.72 -6.38 -12.43
CA LYS A 315 -2.71 -7.06 -13.23
C LYS A 315 -2.79 -6.64 -14.71
N ASN A 316 -3.99 -6.53 -15.29
CA ASN A 316 -4.19 -6.13 -16.68
C ASN A 316 -3.74 -4.68 -16.97
N ILE A 317 -3.73 -3.82 -15.97
CA ILE A 317 -3.30 -2.43 -16.12
C ILE A 317 -1.80 -2.28 -15.88
N PHE A 318 -1.26 -2.92 -14.83
CA PHE A 318 0.11 -2.66 -14.37
C PHE A 318 1.12 -3.80 -14.59
N ASN A 319 0.68 -5.01 -14.92
CA ASN A 319 1.54 -6.20 -15.08
C ASN A 319 1.53 -6.80 -16.50
N SER A 320 0.76 -6.25 -17.44
CA SER A 320 0.56 -6.80 -18.80
C SER A 320 1.78 -6.78 -19.73
N ASN A 321 2.94 -6.30 -19.26
CA ASN A 321 4.17 -6.20 -20.05
C ASN A 321 5.34 -6.99 -19.44
N LYS A 322 5.08 -8.17 -18.87
CA LYS A 322 6.14 -9.11 -18.48
C LYS A 322 6.20 -10.30 -19.40
#